data_AF-A0A972WAM9-F1
#
_entry.id   AF-A0A972WAM9-F1
#
_cell.length_a   1.000
_cell.length_b   1.000
_cell.length_c   1.000
_cell.angle_alpha   90.00
_cell.angle_beta   90.00
_cell.angle_gamma   90.00
#
_symmetry.space_group_name_H-M   'P 1'
#
loop_
_entity.id
_entity.type
_entity.pdbx_description
1 polymer ?
#
loop_
_entity_poly.entity_id
_entity_poly.type
_entity_poly.pdbx_seq_one_letter_code
_entity_poly.pdbx_strand_id
1 'polypeptide(L)' 'MVKGWIYDPDVGKQYKAKMTMTGPDTLEIRGYIGVPLLGRTEVWTRWTRPLEL' A
#
# COMPACT_ATOMS: atom_id res chain seq x y z
N MET A 1 -2.73 18.10 0.76
CA MET A 1 -1.85 16.91 0.80
C MET A 1 -2.63 15.76 1.43
N VAL A 2 -2.79 14.64 0.74
CA VAL A 2 -3.49 13.46 1.29
C VAL A 2 -2.57 12.78 2.31
N LYS A 3 -3.05 12.57 3.54
CA LYS A 3 -2.32 11.88 4.62
C LYS A 3 -2.62 10.39 4.57
N GLY A 4 -1.91 9.66 3.70
CA GLY A 4 -2.05 8.20 3.60
C GLY A 4 -1.50 7.47 4.82
N TRP A 5 -2.15 6.38 5.21
CA TRP A 5 -1.69 5.46 6.25
C TRP A 5 -2.03 4.01 5.88
N ILE A 6 -1.32 3.06 6.47
CA ILE A 6 -1.58 1.62 6.33
C ILE A 6 -1.51 0.96 7.72
N TYR A 7 -2.37 -0.02 7.96
CA TYR A 7 -2.41 -0.82 9.18
C TYR A 7 -1.76 -2.19 8.95
N ASP A 8 -0.89 -2.58 9.88
CA ASP A 8 -0.29 -3.90 9.94
C ASP A 8 -0.99 -4.70 11.05
N PRO A 9 -1.83 -5.69 10.69
CA PRO A 9 -2.57 -6.48 11.67
C PRO A 9 -1.68 -7.44 12.47
N ASP A 10 -0.53 -7.86 11.94
CA ASP A 10 0.33 -8.84 12.59
C ASP A 10 1.01 -8.25 13.84
N VAL A 11 1.28 -6.95 13.82
CA VAL A 11 1.89 -6.22 14.96
C VAL A 11 0.98 -5.17 15.58
N GLY A 12 -0.23 -4.97 15.05
CA GLY A 12 -1.22 -4.03 15.55
C GLY A 12 -0.81 -2.55 15.45
N LYS A 13 -0.10 -2.15 14.38
CA LYS A 13 0.44 -0.79 14.22
C LYS A 13 -0.01 -0.10 12.95
N GLN A 14 -0.01 1.24 12.99
CA GLN A 14 -0.25 2.08 11.81
C GLN A 14 1.04 2.76 11.36
N TYR A 15 1.20 2.88 10.05
CA TYR A 15 2.35 3.51 9.39
C TYR A 15 1.90 4.61 8.45
N LYS A 16 2.75 5.63 8.22
CA LYS A 16 2.50 6.59 7.14
C LYS A 16 2.64 5.85 5.81
N ALA A 17 1.80 6.19 4.84
CA ALA A 17 1.83 5.55 3.54
C ALA A 17 1.87 6.57 2.40
N LYS A 18 2.59 6.20 1.34
CA LYS A 18 2.49 6.83 0.01
C LYS A 18 2.09 5.75 -0.99
N MET A 19 1.15 6.10 -1.86
CA MET A 19 0.63 5.19 -2.88
C MET A 19 0.90 5.77 -4.27
N THR A 20 1.32 4.93 -5.21
CA THR A 20 1.66 5.33 -6.57
C THR A 20 1.16 4.27 -7.54
N MET A 21 0.35 4.66 -8.52
CA MET A 21 0.02 3.75 -9.62
C MET A 21 1.24 3.63 -10.53
N THR A 22 1.78 2.43 -10.67
CA THR A 22 2.91 2.13 -11.55
C THR A 22 2.48 1.45 -12.84
N GLY A 23 1.19 1.10 -12.94
CA GLY A 23 0.54 0.61 -14.14
C GLY A 23 -0.99 0.70 -14.03
N PRO A 24 -1.73 0.28 -15.07
CA PRO A 24 -3.20 0.32 -15.07
C PRO A 24 -3.85 -0.44 -13.90
N ASP A 25 -3.21 -1.55 -13.52
CA ASP A 25 -3.69 -2.47 -12.48
C ASP A 25 -2.65 -2.74 -11.40
N THR A 26 -1.62 -1.90 -11.31
CA THR A 26 -0.50 -2.06 -10.36
C THR A 26 -0.39 -0.83 -9.47
N LEU A 27 -0.49 -1.07 -8.16
CA LEU A 27 -0.36 -0.05 -7.12
C LEU A 27 0.83 -0.38 -6.23
N GLU A 28 1.81 0.52 -6.17
CA GLU A 28 2.86 0.48 -5.16
C GLU A 28 2.42 1.23 -3.90
N ILE A 29 2.59 0.58 -2.74
CA ILE A 29 2.29 1.15 -1.44
C ILE A 29 3.56 1.14 -0.59
N ARG A 30 4.11 2.32 -0.31
CA ARG A 30 5.25 2.49 0.59
C ARG A 30 4.75 2.86 1.99
N GLY A 31 4.76 1.90 2.91
CA GLY A 31 4.56 2.15 4.35
C GLY A 31 5.88 2.51 5.04
N TYR A 32 5.91 3.54 5.89
CA TYR A 32 7.15 4.02 6.53
C TYR A 32 6.95 4.66 7.91
N ILE A 33 8.05 4.71 8.68
CA ILE A 33 8.14 5.35 10.00
C ILE A 33 8.95 6.64 9.87
N GLY A 34 8.38 7.79 10.24
CA GLY A 34 9.06 9.08 10.13
C GLY A 34 9.20 9.54 8.67
N VAL A 35 10.22 9.04 7.97
CA VAL A 35 10.60 9.38 6.59
C VAL A 35 10.44 8.19 5.61
N PRO A 36 10.12 8.41 4.32
CA PRO A 36 9.86 7.33 3.35
C PRO A 36 10.99 6.31 3.13
N LEU A 37 12.25 6.70 3.36
CA LEU A 37 13.41 5.82 3.22
C LEU A 37 13.34 4.66 4.22
N LEU A 38 12.83 4.90 5.43
CA LEU A 38 12.69 3.92 6.51
C LEU A 38 11.32 3.25 6.44
N GLY A 39 11.15 2.37 5.45
CA GLY A 39 9.87 1.74 5.15
C GLY A 39 9.99 0.48 4.31
N ARG A 40 8.84 -0.07 3.95
CA ARG A 40 8.69 -1.22 3.06
C ARG A 40 7.70 -0.88 1.96
N THR A 41 7.88 -1.50 0.80
CA THR A 41 6.98 -1.35 -0.35
C THR A 41 6.23 -2.65 -0.56
N GLU A 42 4.92 -2.58 -0.64
CA GLU A 42 4.05 -3.65 -1.11
C GLU A 42 3.56 -3.31 -2.52
N VAL A 43 3.43 -4.33 -3.38
CA VAL A 43 2.86 -4.19 -4.72
C VAL A 43 1.53 -4.89 -4.74
N TRP A 44 0.46 -4.13 -4.96
CA TRP A 44 -0.88 -4.67 -5.09
C TRP A 44 -1.30 -4.68 -6.56
N THR A 45 -1.81 -5.83 -6.98
CA THR A 45 -2.47 -5.96 -8.28
C THR A 45 -3.97 -5.81 -8.08
N ARG A 46 -4.64 -5.08 -8.98
CA ARG A 46 -6.10 -4.94 -8.96
C ARG A 46 -6.73 -6.33 -8.99
N TRP A 47 -7.49 -6.66 -7.94
CA TRP A 47 -8.32 -7.85 -7.98
C TRP A 47 -9.45 -7.65 -8.97
N THR A 48 -9.55 -8.57 -9.94
CA THR A 48 -10.67 -8.66 -10.86
C THR A 48 -11.49 -9.90 -10.48
N ARG A 49 -12.81 -9.75 -10.43
CA ARG A 49 -13.70 -10.88 -10.18
C ARG A 49 -13.65 -11.84 -11.38
N PRO A 50 -13.35 -13.13 -11.19
CA PRO A 50 -13.53 -14.12 -12.24
C PRO A 50 -15.03 -14.24 -12.58
N LEU A 51 -15.39 -14.31 -13.85
CA LEU A 51 -16.78 -14.33 -14.33
C LEU A 51 -17.56 -15.62 -13.98
N GLU A 52 -17.07 -16.43 -13.05
CA GLU A 52 -17.56 -17.79 -12.79
C GLU A 52 -17.84 -18.05 -11.28
N LEU A 53 -17.94 -16.99 -10.47
CA LEU A 53 -18.42 -17.04 -9.08
C LEU A 53 -19.66 -16.16 -8.85
#